data_AF-A0A970VF12-F1
#
_entry.id   AF-A0A970VF12-F1
#
_cell.length_a   1.000
_cell.length_b   1.000
_cell.length_c   1.000
_cell.angle_alpha   90.00
_cell.angle_beta   90.00
_cell.angle_gamma   90.00
#
_symmetry.space_group_name_H-M   'P 1'
#
loop_
_entity.id
_entity.type
_entity.pdbx_description
1 polymer ?
#
loop_
_entity_poly.entity_id
_entity_poly.type
_entity_poly.pdbx_seq_one_letter_code
_entity_poly.pdbx_strand_id
1 'polypeptide(L)' 'MRKLSEAELLMLTELLKMEAEGLATARATHMLIEDSDLKKSAEAGIMAAEARIKGMQQFINENQVLETGEVN' A
#
# COMPACT_ATOMS: atom_id res chain seq x y z
N MET A 1 14.33 -8.09 -12.91
CA MET A 1 13.78 -7.69 -11.60
C MET A 1 14.93 -7.61 -10.60
N ARG A 2 14.95 -6.60 -9.72
CA ARG A 2 16.05 -6.35 -8.78
C ARG A 2 15.64 -6.88 -7.40
N LYS A 3 16.49 -7.66 -6.74
CA LYS A 3 16.22 -8.12 -5.37
C LYS A 3 16.19 -6.92 -4.41
N LEU A 4 15.19 -6.89 -3.53
CA LEU A 4 15.14 -5.93 -2.43
C LEU A 4 16.12 -6.37 -1.33
N SER A 5 16.93 -5.44 -0.84
CA SER A 5 17.63 -5.61 0.43
C SER A 5 16.63 -5.67 1.59
N GLU A 6 17.07 -6.21 2.73
CA GLU A 6 16.25 -6.26 3.95
C GLU A 6 15.77 -4.86 4.38
N ALA A 7 16.62 -3.85 4.25
CA ALA A 7 16.26 -2.46 4.55
C ALA A 7 15.20 -1.90 3.58
N GLU A 8 15.35 -2.14 2.27
CA GLU A 8 14.35 -1.75 1.27
C GLU A 8 13.00 -2.46 1.53
N LEU A 9 13.04 -3.74 1.86
CA LEU A 9 11.84 -4.51 2.18
C LEU A 9 11.14 -4.01 3.45
N LEU A 10 11.91 -3.72 4.51
CA LEU A 10 11.38 -3.15 5.75
C LEU A 10 10.67 -1.81 5.46
N MET A 11 11.35 -0.88 4.78
CA MET A 11 10.77 0.42 4.43
C MET A 11 9.50 0.30 3.59
N LEU A 12 9.50 -0.57 2.57
CA LEU A 12 8.31 -0.79 1.73
C LEU A 12 7.14 -1.39 2.52
N THR A 13 7.42 -2.25 3.50
CA THR A 13 6.42 -2.83 4.39
C THR A 13 5.84 -1.77 5.34
N GLU A 14 6.68 -0.89 5.88
CA GLU A 14 6.22 0.24 6.71
C GLU A 14 5.35 1.22 5.92
N LEU A 15 5.75 1.57 4.69
CA LEU A 15 4.95 2.40 3.79
C LEU A 15 3.61 1.74 3.45
N LEU A 16 3.61 0.42 3.20
CA LEU A 16 2.39 -0.33 2.90
C LEU A 16 1.42 -0.30 4.09
N LYS A 17 1.95 -0.44 5.31
CA LYS A 17 1.17 -0.35 6.54
C LYS A 17 0.58 1.05 6.73
N MET A 18 1.38 2.09 6.55
CA MET A 18 0.93 3.48 6.62
C MET A 18 -0.20 3.75 5.62
N GLU A 19 -0.06 3.31 4.38
CA GLU A 19 -1.07 3.49 3.34
C GLU A 19 -2.38 2.75 3.69
N ALA A 20 -2.29 1.53 4.25
CA ALA A 20 -3.45 0.77 4.70
C ALA A 20 -4.19 1.42 5.87
N GLU A 21 -3.46 1.97 6.84
CA GLU A 21 -4.03 2.74 7.96
C GLU A 21 -4.68 4.04 7.46
N GLY A 22 -4.06 4.71 6.50
CA GLY A 22 -4.61 5.88 5.80
C GLY A 22 -5.91 5.55 5.07
N LEU A 23 -5.95 4.44 4.33
CA LEU A 23 -7.16 3.97 3.64
C LEU A 23 -8.30 3.67 4.63
N ALA A 24 -8.00 3.03 5.77
CA ALA A 24 -9.00 2.77 6.81
C ALA A 24 -9.60 4.08 7.34
N THR A 25 -8.75 5.07 7.61
CA THR A 25 -9.16 6.40 8.06
C THR A 25 -9.98 7.14 6.99
N ALA A 26 -9.55 7.07 5.73
CA ALA A 26 -10.25 7.70 4.60
C ALA A 26 -11.66 7.12 4.42
N ARG A 27 -11.80 5.79 4.48
CA ARG A 27 -13.11 5.11 4.43
C ARG A 27 -14.00 5.49 5.61
N ALA A 28 -13.43 5.55 6.82
CA ALA A 28 -14.17 5.96 8.01
C ALA A 28 -14.70 7.39 7.88
N THR A 29 -13.84 8.30 7.41
CA THR A 29 -14.16 9.72 7.23
C THR A 29 -15.18 9.93 6.11
N HIS A 30 -15.06 9.20 5.00
CA HIS A 30 -15.97 9.26 3.86
C HIS A 30 -17.44 9.06 4.25
N MET A 31 -17.72 8.17 5.21
CA MET A 31 -19.08 7.93 5.70
C MET A 31 -19.71 9.15 6.37
N LEU A 32 -18.91 10.11 6.82
CA LEU A 32 -19.33 11.34 7.51
C LEU A 32 -19.46 12.54 6.57
N ILE A 33 -19.06 12.42 5.31
CA ILE A 33 -19.09 13.53 4.35
C ILE A 33 -20.50 13.67 3.75
N GLU A 34 -21.11 14.84 3.95
CA GLU A 34 -22.43 15.18 3.41
C GLU A 34 -22.35 15.92 2.07
N ASP A 35 -21.34 16.77 1.89
CA ASP A 35 -21.15 17.50 0.64
C ASP A 35 -20.85 16.54 -0.52
N SER A 36 -21.66 16.59 -1.56
CA SER A 36 -21.62 15.60 -2.64
C SER A 36 -20.34 15.63 -3.46
N ASP A 37 -19.75 16.82 -3.65
CA ASP A 37 -18.56 16.95 -4.48
C ASP A 37 -17.30 16.58 -3.69
N LEU A 38 -17.25 16.94 -2.40
CA LEU A 38 -16.25 16.45 -1.48
C LEU A 38 -16.32 14.92 -1.32
N LYS A 39 -17.53 14.36 -1.28
CA LYS A 39 -17.76 12.91 -1.19
C LYS A 39 -17.20 12.16 -2.39
N LYS A 40 -17.45 12.65 -3.62
CA LYS A 40 -16.86 12.09 -4.85
C LYS A 40 -15.34 12.21 -4.87
N SER A 41 -14.80 13.34 -4.40
CA SER A 41 -13.36 13.54 -4.31
C SER A 41 -12.72 12.53 -3.33
N ALA A 42 -13.36 12.30 -2.18
CA ALA A 42 -12.93 11.29 -1.20
C ALA A 42 -12.97 9.87 -1.77
N GLU A 43 -14.00 9.51 -2.55
CA GLU A 43 -14.08 8.21 -3.25
C GLU A 43 -12.92 8.01 -4.23
N ALA A 44 -12.59 9.02 -5.03
CA ALA A 44 -11.45 8.96 -5.93
C ALA A 44 -10.12 8.79 -5.15
N GLY A 45 -9.98 9.47 -4.01
CA GLY A 45 -8.84 9.31 -3.11
C GLY A 45 -8.72 7.89 -2.54
N ILE A 46 -9.84 7.30 -2.11
CA ILE A 46 -9.93 5.92 -1.64
C ILE A 46 -9.49 4.95 -2.73
N MET A 47 -10.02 5.08 -3.95
CA MET A 47 -9.65 4.23 -5.08
C MET A 47 -8.16 4.35 -5.41
N ALA A 48 -7.59 5.56 -5.34
CA ALA A 48 -6.17 5.77 -5.57
C ALA A 48 -5.30 5.11 -4.47
N ALA A 49 -5.72 5.16 -3.21
CA ALA A 49 -5.04 4.48 -2.11
C ALA A 49 -5.08 2.95 -2.26
N GLU A 50 -6.23 2.38 -2.64
CA GLU A 50 -6.36 0.95 -2.96
C GLU A 50 -5.42 0.53 -4.10
N ALA A 51 -5.33 1.33 -5.16
CA ALA A 51 -4.43 1.08 -6.26
C ALA A 51 -2.95 1.12 -5.83
N ARG A 52 -2.56 2.08 -4.97
CA ARG A 52 -1.20 2.14 -4.39
C ARG A 52 -0.88 0.92 -3.55
N ILE A 53 -1.77 0.53 -2.63
CA ILE A 53 -1.61 -0.67 -1.80
C ILE A 53 -1.39 -1.89 -2.68
N LYS A 54 -2.23 -2.10 -3.69
CA LYS A 54 -2.12 -3.24 -4.60
C LYS A 54 -0.79 -3.21 -5.37
N GLY A 55 -0.40 -2.05 -5.89
CA GLY A 55 0.86 -1.87 -6.60
C GLY A 55 2.08 -2.16 -5.73
N MET A 56 2.07 -1.71 -4.47
CA MET A 56 3.13 -1.98 -3.51
C MET A 56 3.21 -3.46 -3.14
N GLN A 57 2.07 -4.11 -2.88
CA GLN A 57 2.01 -5.55 -2.62
C GLN A 57 2.57 -6.35 -3.79
N GLN A 58 2.18 -6.00 -5.02
CA GLN A 58 2.70 -6.64 -6.22
C GLN A 58 4.21 -6.45 -6.35
N PHE A 59 4.69 -5.22 -6.20
CA PHE A 59 6.11 -4.91 -6.28
C PHE A 59 6.93 -5.66 -5.24
N ILE A 60 6.47 -5.71 -3.98
CA ILE A 60 7.12 -6.47 -2.91
C ILE A 60 7.17 -7.96 -3.28
N ASN A 61 6.04 -8.56 -3.65
CA ASN A 61 5.96 -9.98 -3.98
C ASN A 61 6.85 -10.38 -5.17
N GLU A 62 6.92 -9.52 -6.19
CA GLU A 62 7.75 -9.76 -7.39
C GLU A 62 9.26 -9.67 -7.11
N ASN A 63 9.66 -8.95 -6.06
CA ASN A 63 11.08 -8.68 -5.75
C ASN A 63 11.55 -9.31 -4.42
N GLN A 64 10.68 -10.07 -3.72
CA GLN A 64 10.94 -10.82 -2.48
C GLN A 64 11.59 -12.21 -2.70
N VAL A 65 12.28 -12.45 -3.84
CA VAL A 65 13.01 -13.71 -4.05
C VAL A 65 14.26 -13.74 -3.15
N LEU A 66 14.07 -14.17 -1.91
CA LEU A 66 15.15 -14.59 -1.02
C LEU A 66 15.87 -15.76 -1.72
N GLU A 67 17.15 -15.57 -2.04
CA GLU A 67 18.01 -16.73 -2.23
C GLU A 67 18.13 -17.35 -0.83
N THR A 68 17.35 -18.39 -0.57
CA THR A 68 17.78 -19.40 0.38
C THR A 68 19.07 -19.95 -0.18
N GLY A 69 20.20 -19.36 0.21
CA GLY A 69 21.50 -19.96 -0.03
C GLY A 69 21.41 -21.36 0.56
N GLU A 70 21.42 -22.36 -0.32
CA GLU A 70 21.68 -23.73 0.10
C GLU A 70 23.00 -23.69 0.86
N VAL A 71 22.92 -23.92 2.18
CA VAL A 71 24.09 -24.19 2.99
C VAL A 71 24.63 -25.54 2.50
N ASN A 72 25.67 -25.49 1.67
CA ASN A 72 26.49 -26.65 1.32
C ASN A 72 27.28 -27.13 2.54
#